data_AF-A0A7L3MHA0-F1
#
_entry.id   AF-A0A7L3MHA0-F1
#
_cell.length_a   1.000
_cell.length_b   1.000
_cell.length_c   1.000
_cell.angle_alpha   90.00
_cell.angle_beta   90.00
_cell.angle_gamma   90.00
#
_symmetry.space_group_name_H-M   'P 1'
#
loop_
_entity.id
_entity.type
_entity.pdbx_description
1 polymer ?
#
loop_
_entity_poly.entity_id
_entity_poly.type
_entity_poly.pdbx_seq_one_letter_code
_entity_poly.pdbx_strand_id
1 'polypeptide(L)'
;AGMNGTAIENFVCVIFNVSFMNCTWHVGRTATENTQYFLYWRPSQEEDVTECQNYIKDNYGRNTGCRFQNVTIENRYAYFLVNGSRSGQNIQ
;
A
#
# COMPACT_ATOMS: atom_id res chain seq x y z
N ALA A 1 8.72 -6.70 17.21
CA ALA A 1 8.50 -7.99 16.53
C ALA A 1 7.11 -7.92 15.92
N GLY A 2 6.99 -8.19 14.62
CA GLY A 2 5.71 -8.18 13.92
C GLY A 2 4.72 -9.17 14.49
N MET A 3 3.42 -8.86 14.37
CA MET A 3 2.38 -9.82 14.70
C MET A 3 2.18 -10.76 13.51
N ASN A 4 2.39 -12.06 13.73
CA ASN A 4 2.25 -13.04 12.65
C ASN A 4 0.84 -12.99 12.02
N GLY A 5 0.79 -12.86 10.70
CA GLY A 5 -0.44 -12.85 9.91
C GLY A 5 -1.15 -11.49 9.78
N THR A 6 -0.55 -10.39 10.28
CA THR A 6 -1.13 -9.04 10.12
C THR A 6 -0.70 -8.33 8.83
N ALA A 7 0.35 -8.84 8.18
CA ALA A 7 0.81 -8.37 6.88
C ALA A 7 -0.27 -8.56 5.81
N ILE A 8 -0.27 -7.69 4.81
CA ILE A 8 -1.24 -7.74 3.72
C ILE A 8 -1.04 -8.97 2.83
N GLU A 9 -2.11 -9.43 2.20
CA GLU A 9 -2.08 -10.55 1.24
C GLU A 9 -2.54 -10.08 -0.15
N ASN A 10 -2.17 -10.80 -1.20
CA ASN A 10 -2.61 -10.55 -2.59
C ASN A 10 -2.43 -9.10 -3.05
N PHE A 11 -1.25 -8.53 -2.80
CA PHE A 11 -0.90 -7.19 -3.27
C PHE A 11 -0.75 -7.19 -4.79
N VAL A 12 -1.55 -6.36 -5.47
CA VAL A 12 -1.53 -6.21 -6.93
C VAL A 12 -1.62 -4.72 -7.27
N CYS A 13 -0.81 -4.27 -8.23
CA CYS A 13 -0.90 -2.94 -8.82
C CYS A 13 -1.15 -3.04 -10.32
N VAL A 14 -2.07 -2.22 -10.83
CA VAL A 14 -2.42 -2.13 -12.25
C VAL A 14 -2.25 -0.69 -12.70
N ILE A 15 -1.48 -0.50 -13.77
CA ILE A 15 -1.29 0.79 -14.41
C ILE A 15 -2.24 0.88 -15.61
N PHE A 16 -2.94 2.00 -15.73
CA PHE A 16 -3.92 2.26 -16.77
C PHE A 16 -3.92 3.74 -17.14
N ASN A 17 -4.52 4.08 -18.29
CA ASN A 17 -4.63 5.46 -18.77
C ASN A 17 -3.30 6.23 -18.72
N VAL A 18 -2.22 5.57 -19.14
CA VAL A 18 -0.83 6.09 -19.23
C VAL A 18 -0.14 6.31 -17.89
N SER A 19 -0.75 7.03 -16.94
CA SER A 19 -0.07 7.48 -15.70
C SER A 19 -0.89 7.31 -14.42
N PHE A 20 -1.94 6.49 -14.44
CA PHE A 20 -2.69 6.13 -13.23
C PHE A 20 -2.32 4.72 -12.78
N MET A 21 -2.19 4.53 -11.47
CA MET A 21 -1.91 3.22 -10.89
C MET A 21 -2.85 2.94 -9.72
N ASN A 22 -3.58 1.83 -9.82
CA ASN A 22 -4.39 1.31 -8.72
C ASN A 22 -3.67 0.13 -8.09
N CYS A 23 -3.39 0.21 -6.80
CA CYS A 23 -2.91 -0.91 -6.00
C CYS A 23 -4.02 -1.39 -5.07
N THR A 24 -4.18 -2.70 -4.92
CA THR A 24 -5.16 -3.32 -4.03
C THR A 24 -4.53 -4.48 -3.27
N TRP A 25 -5.03 -4.74 -2.07
CA TRP A 25 -4.60 -5.86 -1.24
C TRP A 25 -5.72 -6.37 -0.36
N HIS A 26 -5.56 -7.59 0.14
CA HIS A 26 -6.37 -8.14 1.21
C HIS A 26 -5.76 -7.79 2.57
N VAL A 27 -6.64 -7.53 3.53
CA VAL A 27 -6.28 -7.38 4.94
C VAL A 27 -5.70 -8.70 5.45
N GLY A 28 -4.65 -8.62 6.27
CA GLY A 28 -4.02 -9.80 6.87
C GLY A 28 -5.01 -10.62 7.68
N ARG A 29 -4.89 -11.95 7.63
CA ARG A 29 -5.87 -12.87 8.25
C ARG A 29 -6.08 -12.66 9.75
N THR A 30 -5.05 -12.21 10.46
CA THR A 30 -5.09 -11.96 11.90
C THR A 30 -5.18 -10.47 12.24
N ALA A 31 -5.32 -9.60 11.24
CA ALA A 31 -5.45 -8.16 11.46
C ALA A 31 -6.84 -7.82 12.01
N THR A 32 -6.85 -7.06 13.10
CA THR A 32 -8.07 -6.58 13.76
C THR A 32 -8.64 -5.35 13.07
N GLU A 33 -9.85 -4.94 13.44
CA GLU A 33 -10.55 -3.78 12.84
C GLU A 33 -9.79 -2.45 13.04
N ASN A 34 -9.03 -2.34 14.13
CA ASN A 34 -8.18 -1.17 14.43
C ASN A 34 -6.79 -1.22 13.76
N THR A 35 -6.58 -2.15 12.82
CA THR A 35 -5.36 -2.20 12.01
C THR A 35 -5.46 -1.21 10.86
N GLN A 36 -4.44 -0.41 10.63
CA GLN A 36 -4.35 0.51 9.50
C GLN A 36 -3.13 0.20 8.65
N TYR A 37 -3.24 0.39 7.34
CA TYR A 37 -2.18 0.15 6.37
C TYR A 37 -1.79 1.43 5.64
N PHE A 38 -0.50 1.57 5.32
CA PHE A 38 0.02 2.73 4.60
C PHE A 38 0.91 2.26 3.47
N LEU A 39 0.59 2.67 2.24
CA LEU A 39 1.34 2.28 1.05
C LEU A 39 2.27 3.42 0.64
N TYR A 40 3.52 3.05 0.42
CA TYR A 40 4.56 3.89 -0.15
C TYR A 40 5.08 3.24 -1.42
N TRP A 41 5.32 4.04 -2.45
CA TRP A 41 5.92 3.57 -3.70
C TRP A 41 7.12 4.42 -4.08
N ARG A 42 8.08 3.79 -4.73
CA ARG A 42 9.29 4.44 -5.25
C ARG A 42 9.52 3.96 -6.69
N PRO A 43 9.39 4.84 -7.69
CA PRO A 43 9.56 4.50 -9.11
C PRO A 43 10.97 3.99 -9.46
N SER A 44 12.00 4.49 -8.78
CA SER A 44 13.40 4.11 -9.02
C SER A 44 14.26 4.31 -7.78
N GLN A 45 15.53 3.85 -7.81
CA GLN A 45 16.46 4.06 -6.68
C GLN A 45 16.92 5.52 -6.53
N GLU A 46 16.67 6.37 -7.52
CA GLU A 46 17.10 7.77 -7.52
C GLU A 46 15.97 8.72 -7.12
N GLU A 47 14.71 8.32 -7.30
CA GLU A 47 13.54 9.13 -7.00
C GLU A 47 13.12 9.07 -5.53
N ASP A 48 12.28 10.00 -5.07
CA ASP A 48 11.77 10.00 -3.70
C ASP A 48 10.65 8.98 -3.47
N VAL A 49 10.51 8.56 -2.22
CA VAL A 49 9.39 7.72 -1.79
C VAL A 49 8.12 8.56 -1.71
N THR A 50 7.06 8.13 -2.38
CA THR A 50 5.77 8.80 -2.38
C THR A 50 4.75 7.98 -1.60
N GLU A 51 4.10 8.60 -0.62
CA GLU A 51 2.94 8.01 0.05
C GLU A 51 1.72 7.99 -0.87
N CYS A 52 0.83 7.02 -0.67
CA CYS A 52 -0.47 6.98 -1.31
C CYS A 52 -1.23 8.32 -1.24
N GLN A 53 -1.62 8.81 -2.42
CA GLN A 53 -2.36 10.06 -2.57
C GLN A 53 -3.85 9.89 -2.25
N ASN A 54 -4.43 8.74 -2.57
CA ASN A 54 -5.86 8.48 -2.38
C ASN A 54 -6.12 7.01 -2.03
N TYR A 55 -6.36 6.75 -0.74
CA TYR A 55 -6.62 5.40 -0.24
C TYR A 55 -8.03 4.91 -0.58
N ILE A 56 -8.11 3.63 -0.94
CA ILE A 56 -9.36 2.86 -1.00
C ILE A 56 -9.56 2.25 0.38
N LYS A 57 -10.74 2.42 0.95
CA LYS A 57 -11.05 1.96 2.32
C LYS A 57 -12.15 0.90 2.31
N ASP A 58 -12.05 -0.04 3.24
CA ASP A 58 -13.13 -0.97 3.53
C ASP A 58 -14.18 -0.35 4.48
N ASN A 59 -15.18 -1.16 4.86
CA ASN A 59 -16.27 -0.74 5.74
C ASN A 59 -15.81 -0.36 7.16
N TYR A 60 -14.60 -0.78 7.57
CA TYR A 60 -14.00 -0.45 8.86
C TYR A 60 -13.05 0.77 8.76
N GLY A 61 -12.94 1.38 7.58
CA GLY A 61 -12.04 2.51 7.33
C GLY A 61 -10.57 2.12 7.18
N ARG A 62 -10.27 0.83 7.03
CA ARG A 62 -8.91 0.33 6.80
C ARG A 62 -8.55 0.51 5.35
N ASN A 63 -7.34 0.97 5.10
CA ASN A 63 -6.80 1.12 3.76
C ASN A 63 -6.58 -0.28 3.15
N THR A 64 -7.29 -0.57 2.07
CA THR A 64 -7.25 -1.83 1.30
C THR A 64 -6.78 -1.63 -0.14
N GLY A 65 -6.46 -0.39 -0.49
CA GLY A 65 -5.92 -0.05 -1.79
C GLY A 65 -5.45 1.39 -1.83
N CYS A 66 -4.84 1.76 -2.96
CA CYS A 66 -4.36 3.09 -3.24
C CYS A 66 -4.59 3.44 -4.72
N ARG A 67 -4.86 4.71 -5.00
CA ARG A 67 -4.84 5.30 -6.33
C ARG A 67 -3.73 6.35 -6.40
N PHE A 68 -2.75 6.11 -7.25
CA PHE A 68 -1.71 7.07 -7.61
C PHE A 68 -2.05 7.74 -8.95
N GLN A 69 -1.67 9.01 -9.05
CA GLN A 69 -1.76 9.81 -10.26
C GLN A 69 -0.36 10.28 -10.67
N ASN A 70 -0.17 10.51 -11.97
CA ASN A 70 1.10 10.97 -12.54
C ASN A 70 2.27 10.04 -12.24
N VAL A 71 2.06 8.72 -12.29
CA VAL A 71 3.17 7.77 -12.16
C VAL A 71 3.99 7.75 -13.45
N THR A 72 5.31 7.77 -13.29
CA THR A 72 6.27 7.68 -14.39
C THR A 72 6.77 6.24 -14.49
N ILE A 73 6.58 5.62 -15.66
CA ILE A 73 6.98 4.24 -15.92
C ILE A 73 8.24 4.25 -16.77
N GLU A 74 9.35 4.69 -16.18
CA GLU A 74 10.64 4.72 -16.87
C GLU A 74 11.47 3.48 -16.59
N ASN A 75 11.24 2.82 -15.44
CA ASN A 75 12.03 1.69 -14.98
C ASN A 75 11.25 0.38 -14.97
N ARG A 76 11.99 -0.72 -15.22
CA ARG A 76 11.45 -2.08 -15.20
C ARG A 76 11.09 -2.56 -13.79
N TYR A 77 11.61 -1.89 -12.76
CA TYR A 77 11.42 -2.25 -11.36
C TYR A 77 10.97 -1.02 -10.58
N ALA A 78 9.92 -1.19 -9.78
CA ALA A 78 9.46 -0.22 -8.80
C ALA A 78 9.47 -0.88 -7.41
N TYR A 79 9.71 -0.08 -6.38
CA TYR A 79 9.69 -0.54 -5.00
C TYR A 79 8.37 -0.15 -4.32
N PHE A 80 7.76 -1.08 -3.61
CA PHE A 80 6.54 -0.87 -2.85
C PHE A 80 6.75 -1.30 -1.40
N LEU A 81 6.30 -0.48 -0.47
CA LEU A 81 6.34 -0.76 0.97
C LEU A 81 4.95 -0.54 1.55
N VAL A 82 4.41 -1.56 2.23
CA VAL A 82 3.16 -1.44 2.99
C VAL A 82 3.45 -1.60 4.46
N ASN A 83 3.26 -0.52 5.21
CA ASN A 83 3.37 -0.53 6.67
C ASN A 83 2.01 -0.82 7.29
N GLY A 84 2.00 -1.62 8.36
CA GLY A 84 0.83 -1.83 9.20
C GLY A 84 0.99 -1.17 10.56
N SER A 85 -0.07 -0.56 11.09
CA SER A 85 -0.14 -0.11 12.47
C SER A 85 -1.41 -0.63 13.17
N ARG A 86 -1.35 -0.80 14.49
CA ARG A 86 -2.49 -1.15 15.33
C ARG A 86 -2.52 -0.18 16.51
N SER A 87 -3.64 0.52 16.68
CA SER A 87 -3.78 1.55 17.73
C SER A 87 -2.63 2.59 17.73
N GLY A 88 -2.12 2.95 16.55
CA GLY A 88 -1.01 3.90 16.41
C GLY A 88 0.40 3.32 16.63
N GLN A 89 0.54 2.03 16.96
CA GLN A 89 1.84 1.36 17.04
C GLN A 89 2.12 0.57 15.76
N ASN A 90 3.35 0.64 15.23
CA ASN A 90 3.77 -0.15 14.07
C ASN A 90 3.79 -1.64 14.40
N ILE A 91 3.27 -2.47 13.50
CA ILE A 91 3.14 -3.94 13.69
C ILE A 91 3.88 -4.77 12.64
N GLN A 92 4.87 -4.13 11.99
CA GLN A 92 5.67 -4.64 10.86
C GLN A 92 5.99 -6.13 10.93
#